data_AF-A0A839IBP1-F1
#
_entry.id   AF-A0A839IBP1-F1
#
_cell.length_a   1.000
_cell.length_b   1.000
_cell.length_c   1.000
_cell.angle_alpha   90.00
_cell.angle_beta   90.00
_cell.angle_gamma   90.00
#
_symmetry.space_group_name_H-M   'P 1'
#
loop_
_entity.id
_entity.type
_entity.pdbx_description
1 polymer ?
#
loop_
_entity_poly.entity_id
_entity_poly.type
_entity_poly.pdbx_seq_one_letter_code
_entity_poly.pdbx_strand_id
1 'polypeptide(L)' 'MDNLITQLLFSASITGPICLMLFLGVVLKRIHLINDNFIEVASKLVFQVTLPAMLFLSIVNSEHDFSSSSRLIIYG' A
#
# COMPACT_ATOMS: atom_id res chain seq x y z
N MET A 1 -28.07 -15.54 -0.54
CA MET A 1 -27.25 -14.97 0.57
C MET A 1 -25.76 -15.17 0.27
N ASP A 2 -25.41 -15.22 -1.01
CA ASP A 2 -24.10 -15.65 -1.55
C ASP A 2 -23.14 -14.47 -1.76
N ASN A 3 -23.69 -13.24 -1.72
CA ASN A 3 -22.97 -11.98 -1.90
C ASN A 3 -21.97 -11.70 -0.77
N LEU A 4 -22.25 -12.13 0.47
CA LEU A 4 -21.34 -11.88 1.60
C LEU A 4 -20.07 -12.73 1.49
N ILE A 5 -20.20 -14.01 1.15
CA ILE A 5 -19.04 -14.91 1.00
C ILE A 5 -18.19 -14.49 -0.21
N THR A 6 -18.80 -14.03 -1.30
CA THR A 6 -18.07 -13.50 -2.47
C THR A 6 -17.38 -12.17 -2.18
N GLN A 7 -18.01 -11.25 -1.44
CA GLN A 7 -17.36 -10.01 -1.01
C GLN A 7 -16.19 -10.27 -0.03
N LEU A 8 -16.34 -11.25 0.85
CA LEU A 8 -15.28 -11.65 1.77
C LEU A 8 -14.10 -12.28 1.01
N LEU A 9 -14.37 -13.18 0.07
CA LEU A 9 -13.35 -13.80 -0.78
C LEU A 9 -12.64 -12.78 -1.68
N PHE A 10 -13.37 -11.83 -2.24
CA PHE A 10 -12.78 -10.75 -3.04
C PHE A 10 -11.85 -9.88 -2.19
N SER A 11 -12.31 -9.45 -1.02
CA SER A 11 -11.50 -8.66 -0.09
C SER A 11 -10.27 -9.44 0.37
N ALA A 12 -10.43 -10.74 0.64
CA ALA A 12 -9.34 -11.64 1.00
C ALA A 12 -8.35 -11.88 -0.15
N SER A 13 -8.78 -11.85 -1.41
CA SER A 13 -7.87 -11.94 -2.56
C SER A 13 -6.98 -10.69 -2.70
N ILE A 14 -7.45 -9.53 -2.23
CA ILE A 14 -6.71 -8.26 -2.26
C ILE A 14 -5.79 -8.10 -1.05
N THR A 15 -6.31 -8.38 0.16
CA THR A 15 -5.54 -8.27 1.40
C THR A 15 -4.71 -9.51 1.72
N GLY A 16 -5.05 -10.66 1.14
CA GLY A 16 -4.35 -11.93 1.31
C GLY A 16 -2.86 -11.84 1.00
N PRO A 17 -2.43 -11.32 -0.15
CA PRO A 17 -1.02 -11.14 -0.48
C PRO A 17 -0.27 -10.30 0.56
N ILE A 18 -0.89 -9.22 1.06
CA ILE A 18 -0.30 -8.33 2.07
C ILE A 18 -0.12 -9.10 3.39
N CYS A 19 -1.13 -9.85 3.81
CA CYS A 19 -1.07 -10.68 5.02
C CYS A 19 0.00 -11.78 4.91
N LEU A 20 0.12 -12.41 3.74
CA LEU A 20 1.14 -13.42 3.45
C LEU A 20 2.54 -12.81 3.49
N MET A 21 2.71 -11.59 2.97
CA MET A 21 3.98 -10.85 3.05
C MET A 21 4.36 -10.51 4.51
N LEU A 22 3.39 -10.12 5.34
CA LEU A 22 3.63 -9.91 6.78
C LEU A 22 4.03 -11.20 7.48
N PHE A 23 3.32 -12.30 7.21
CA PHE A 23 3.65 -13.61 7.76
C PHE A 23 5.08 -14.04 7.40
N LEU A 24 5.47 -13.83 6.14
CA LEU A 24 6.82 -14.11 5.67
C LEU A 24 7.87 -13.28 6.45
N GLY A 25 7.64 -11.97 6.65
CA GLY A 25 8.51 -11.13 7.47
C GLY A 25 8.69 -11.64 8.91
N VAL A 26 7.63 -12.14 9.54
CA VAL A 26 7.68 -12.75 10.88
C VAL A 26 8.47 -14.05 10.89
N VAL A 27 8.30 -14.90 9.86
CA VAL A 27 9.06 -16.14 9.71
C VAL A 27 10.55 -15.85 9.52
N LEU A 28 10.91 -14.87 8.68
CA LEU A 28 12.30 -14.44 8.50
C LEU A 28 12.90 -13.87 9.80
N LYS A 29 12.12 -13.15 10.60
CA LYS A 29 12.54 -12.73 11.95
C LYS A 29 12.81 -13.93 12.84
N ARG A 30 11.93 -14.95 12.84
CA ARG A 30 12.10 -16.15 13.66
C ARG A 30 13.32 -16.99 13.28
N ILE A 31 13.70 -17.02 12.01
CA ILE A 31 14.90 -17.72 11.51
C ILE A 31 16.18 -16.90 11.79
N HIS A 32 16.07 -15.71 12.39
CA HIS A 32 17.18 -14.81 12.70
C HIS A 32 17.93 -14.28 11.47
N LEU A 33 17.38 -14.46 10.27
CA LEU A 33 17.90 -13.83 9.04
C LEU A 33 17.79 -12.31 9.10
N ILE A 34 16.74 -11.82 9.76
CA ILE A 34 16.49 -10.41 10.01
C ILE A 34 16.55 -10.19 11.53
N ASN A 35 17.46 -9.33 12.00
CA ASN A 35 17.60 -8.96 13.41
C ASN A 35 16.85 -7.66 13.72
N ASP A 36 16.65 -7.35 15.01
CA ASP A 36 15.93 -6.13 15.42
C ASP A 36 16.62 -4.83 14.94
N ASN A 37 17.95 -4.84 14.79
CA ASN A 37 18.69 -3.69 14.24
C ASN A 37 18.36 -3.42 12.77
N PHE A 38 18.27 -4.46 11.93
CA PHE A 38 17.84 -4.33 10.54
C PHE A 38 16.41 -3.81 10.45
N ILE A 39 15.50 -4.30 11.30
CA ILE A 39 14.11 -3.83 11.34
C ILE A 39 14.07 -2.33 11.68
N GLU A 40 14.88 -1.88 12.63
CA GLU A 40 14.96 -0.46 13.00
C GLU A 40 15.46 0.40 11.83
N VAL A 41 16.54 -0.01 11.16
CA VAL A 41 17.11 0.72 10.01
C VAL A 41 16.14 0.72 8.83
N ALA A 42 15.51 -0.43 8.53
CA ALA A 42 14.52 -0.55 7.46
C ALA A 42 13.29 0.33 7.73
N SER A 43 12.78 0.34 8.97
CA SER A 43 11.67 1.20 9.37
C SER A 43 12.01 2.67 9.19
N LYS A 44 13.20 3.10 9.65
CA LYS A 44 13.69 4.47 9.42
C LYS A 44 13.76 4.82 7.93
N LEU A 45 14.26 3.92 7.09
CA LEU A 45 14.32 4.12 5.64
C LEU A 45 12.92 4.28 5.03
N VAL A 46 11.97 3.43 5.42
CA VAL A 46 10.58 3.51 4.93
C VAL A 46 9.95 4.85 5.32
N PHE A 47 10.13 5.30 6.56
CA PHE A 47 9.55 6.56 7.02
C PHE A 47 10.25 7.79 6.43
N GLN A 48 11.58 7.78 6.29
CA GLN A 48 12.34 8.94 5.85
C GLN A 48 12.44 9.06 4.33
N VAL A 49 12.34 7.96 3.60
CA VAL A 49 12.56 7.93 2.14
C VAL A 49 11.31 7.49 1.41
N THR A 50 10.76 6.32 1.76
CA THR A 50 9.63 5.75 1.02
C THR A 50 8.35 6.56 1.20
N LEU A 51 8.07 7.07 2.41
CA LEU A 51 6.88 7.87 2.67
C LEU A 51 6.90 9.21 1.92
N PRO A 52 7.96 10.04 1.97
CA PRO A 52 8.05 11.25 1.15
C PRO A 52 8.00 10.96 -0.36
N ALA A 53 8.66 9.90 -0.81
CA ALA A 53 8.63 9.50 -2.22
C ALA A 53 7.22 9.07 -2.66
N MET A 54 6.50 8.32 -1.81
CA MET A 54 5.12 7.91 -2.07
C MET A 54 4.19 9.12 -2.10
N LEU A 55 4.37 10.10 -1.20
CA LEU A 55 3.63 11.35 -1.22
C LEU A 55 3.90 12.15 -2.50
N PHE A 56 5.16 12.32 -2.89
CA PHE A 56 5.53 13.00 -4.13
C PHE A 56 4.93 12.29 -5.37
N LEU A 57 5.07 10.97 -5.43
CA LEU A 57 4.52 10.17 -6.52
C LEU A 57 2.99 10.25 -6.56
N SER A 58 2.33 10.26 -5.39
CA SER A 58 0.88 10.42 -5.30
C SER A 58 0.44 11.79 -5.83
N ILE A 59 1.18 12.87 -5.53
CA ILE A 59 0.90 14.22 -6.04
C ILE A 59 1.06 14.28 -7.57
N VAL A 60 2.17 13.77 -8.10
CA VAL A 60 2.44 13.78 -9.55
C VAL A 60 1.42 12.96 -10.34
N ASN A 61 1.01 11.79 -9.82
CA ASN A 61 -0.04 11.00 -10.46
C ASN A 61 -1.44 11.60 -10.27
N SER A 62 -1.68 12.33 -9.18
CA SER A 62 -2.97 12.99 -8.89
C SER A 62 -3.30 14.17 -9.81
N GLU A 63 -2.33 14.73 -10.55
CA GLU A 63 -2.62 15.78 -11.54
C GLU A 63 -3.28 15.26 -12.84
N HIS A 64 -3.28 13.95 -13.08
CA HIS A 64 -3.86 13.39 -14.31
C HIS A 64 -5.40 13.32 -14.32
N ASP A 65 -6.07 13.83 -13.27
CA ASP A 65 -7.53 13.98 -13.19
C ASP A 65 -8.03 15.38 -13.58
N PHE A 66 -7.15 16.26 -14.08
CA PHE A 66 -7.56 17.57 -14.61
C PHE A 66 -8.41 17.44 -15.89
N SER A 67 -8.32 16.33 -16.62
CA SER A 67 -9.15 16.05 -17.80
C SER A 67 -10.63 15.80 -17.44
N SER A 68 -10.91 15.27 -16.25
CA SER A 68 -12.27 15.01 -15.76
C SER A 68 -12.99 16.30 -15.30
N SER A 69 -12.23 17.31 -14.87
CA SER A 69 -12.77 18.60 -14.39
C SER A 69 -12.98 19.65 -15.48
N SER A 70 -12.49 19.41 -16.71
CA SER A 70 -12.68 20.31 -17.85
C SER A 70 -14.16 20.47 -18.26
N ARG A 71 -15.02 19.50 -17.89
CA ARG A 71 -16.47 19.57 -18.14
C ARG A 71 -17.21 20.43 -17.09
N LEU A 72 -16.63 20.70 -15.93
CA LEU A 72 -17.25 21.55 -14.89
C LEU A 72 -17.00 23.05 -15.12
N ILE A 73 -15.93 23.42 -15.83
CA ILE A 73 -15.60 24.82 -16.17
C ILE A 73 -16.49 25.34 -17.31
N ILE A 74 -17.07 24.45 -18.14
CA ILE A 74 -17.94 24.81 -19.28
C ILE A 74 -19.43 24.94 -18.89
N TYR A 75 -19.86 24.37 -17.77
CA TYR A 75 -21.24 24.48 -17.27
C TYR A 75 -21.40 25.49 -16.11
N GLY A 76 -20.34 26.21 -15.74
CA GLY A 76 -20.37 27.33 -14.79
C GLY A 76 -20.24 28.65 -15.52
#